data_AF-A0A958AD17-F1
#
_entry.id   AF-A0A958AD17-F1
#
_cell.length_a   1.000
_cell.length_b   1.000
_cell.length_c   1.000
_cell.angle_alpha   90.00
_cell.angle_beta   90.00
_cell.angle_gamma   90.00
#
_symmetry.space_group_name_H-M   'P 1'
#
loop_
_entity.id
_entity.type
_entity.pdbx_description
1 polymer ?
#
loop_
_entity_poly.entity_id
_entity_poly.type
_entity_poly.pdbx_seq_one_letter_code
_entity_poly.pdbx_strand_id
1 'polypeptide(L)'
;MKTGRLLVILILAMLIFTPYVSMTQEPTTTRGTSPLGDNETISVQEDTINPQASETITFSEYPINTSISDQYAGEGIIFGGDSPFISTDGSNPTSPVLSGSPRFRGAIEGTFVNPSDGTTPVIVESFTLDAGYFDELGSTRIEWFDPNDIKLGQHTNSKFGIETIEIRGGNIASWRTSILLTEPNGYAIDNFSFEPARNSIVFRENSSESIKAWLKDVPGFDHIGLNVDNQVYESHPGYDEGYYRSQDNKEKVYIYKDIGVQDQHTKGTFAYDRGEKIEFEEIPIDTVLAESMREKIKTQLDAGYPTELLDRKQLSFGELTEKLAPAAQKNRDGNGRFTCVGLIEWAAEEAGHNFGQGFVLDVFEAIGIVPLLSPQLLNYSMKYPQVLADIDEWFQGLFDPVDFMITDPLGRRLGYTATLGEINEIPNAFYSGNGEIEQFLIPYPVPGEYQITLTGLNAQVNGAVASSKSSESINVHLTEGEEMSTTSHVLMYVGSPGDVDQNGCIDDQDITAISSLLNTFTNAPNHAADIDGDGVITQSDVALLNQLVPRELCVREIFLPIIVR
;
A
#
# COMPACT_ATOMS: atom_id res chain seq x y z
N MET A 1 -62.12 -36.15 10.94
CA MET A 1 -61.99 -36.03 9.47
C MET A 1 -60.91 -35.02 9.19
N LYS A 2 -59.79 -35.49 8.63
CA LYS A 2 -58.58 -34.72 8.31
C LYS A 2 -58.54 -34.48 6.81
N THR A 3 -58.40 -33.23 6.39
CA THR A 3 -57.84 -32.73 5.11
C THR A 3 -57.77 -31.21 5.26
N GLY A 4 -56.75 -30.47 4.89
CA GLY A 4 -55.46 -30.79 4.30
C GLY A 4 -54.63 -29.50 4.25
N ARG A 5 -53.30 -29.65 4.22
CA ARG A 5 -52.31 -28.71 3.69
C ARG A 5 -50.96 -29.39 3.85
N LEU A 6 -50.52 -30.07 2.80
CA LEU A 6 -49.15 -30.55 2.62
C LEU A 6 -48.82 -30.32 1.15
N LEU A 7 -48.14 -29.21 0.87
CA LEU A 7 -47.45 -28.97 -0.39
C LEU A 7 -46.38 -27.90 -0.14
N VAL A 8 -45.23 -28.10 -0.79
CA VAL A 8 -44.02 -27.25 -0.82
C VAL A 8 -42.97 -27.58 0.26
N ILE A 9 -42.35 -28.76 0.14
CA ILE A 9 -40.93 -28.96 0.46
C ILE A 9 -40.42 -29.97 -0.58
N LEU A 10 -39.89 -29.49 -1.72
CA LEU A 10 -38.92 -30.24 -2.55
C LEU A 10 -38.33 -29.39 -3.69
N ILE A 11 -37.69 -28.26 -3.39
CA ILE A 11 -36.74 -27.61 -4.32
C ILE A 11 -35.63 -26.96 -3.48
N LEU A 12 -34.62 -27.74 -3.08
CA LEU A 12 -33.28 -27.24 -2.71
C LEU A 12 -32.30 -28.42 -2.53
N ALA A 13 -32.01 -29.17 -3.60
CA ALA A 13 -30.92 -30.16 -3.59
C ALA A 13 -30.40 -30.53 -4.99
N MET A 14 -30.65 -29.69 -6.01
CA MET A 14 -30.14 -29.90 -7.37
C MET A 14 -29.79 -28.57 -8.02
N LEU A 15 -28.63 -28.04 -7.64
CA LEU A 15 -27.81 -27.07 -8.35
C LEU A 15 -26.39 -27.28 -7.77
N ILE A 16 -25.27 -27.51 -8.45
CA ILE A 16 -24.88 -27.81 -9.83
C ILE A 16 -23.50 -28.49 -9.66
N PHE A 17 -23.33 -29.75 -10.07
CA PHE A 17 -22.01 -30.24 -10.50
C PHE A 17 -21.90 -29.83 -11.97
N THR A 18 -21.45 -28.59 -12.22
CA THR A 18 -21.00 -28.22 -13.55
C THR A 18 -19.63 -28.85 -13.69
N PRO A 19 -19.36 -29.68 -14.71
CA PRO A 19 -17.98 -29.86 -15.11
C PRO A 19 -17.42 -28.47 -15.36
N TYR A 20 -16.22 -28.20 -14.84
CA TYR A 20 -15.42 -27.03 -15.19
C TYR A 20 -15.68 -26.68 -16.66
N VAL A 21 -16.30 -25.53 -16.91
CA VAL A 21 -16.09 -24.86 -18.18
C VAL A 21 -14.63 -24.50 -18.11
N SER A 22 -13.79 -25.25 -18.81
CA SER A 22 -12.43 -24.85 -19.14
C SER A 22 -12.53 -23.38 -19.51
N MET A 23 -11.90 -22.51 -18.72
CA MET A 23 -11.71 -21.13 -19.12
C MET A 23 -11.21 -21.17 -20.55
N THR A 24 -11.93 -20.53 -21.45
CA THR A 24 -11.47 -20.33 -22.82
C THR A 24 -10.10 -19.70 -22.69
N GLN A 25 -9.09 -20.40 -23.22
CA GLN A 25 -7.75 -19.85 -23.40
C GLN A 25 -7.87 -18.40 -23.82
N GLU A 26 -7.30 -17.51 -23.00
CA GLU A 26 -6.85 -16.22 -23.47
C GLU A 26 -6.09 -16.40 -24.79
N PRO A 27 -6.14 -15.41 -25.70
CA PRO A 27 -5.38 -15.47 -26.93
C PRO A 27 -3.94 -15.84 -26.61
N THR A 28 -3.56 -17.05 -27.01
CA THR A 28 -2.18 -17.51 -26.94
C THR A 28 -1.38 -16.57 -27.84
N THR A 29 -0.76 -15.54 -27.26
CA THR A 29 0.37 -14.89 -27.88
C THR A 29 1.43 -15.97 -28.01
N THR A 30 1.51 -16.55 -29.20
CA THR A 30 2.59 -17.44 -29.62
C THR A 30 3.91 -16.73 -29.36
N ARG A 31 4.53 -17.05 -28.21
CA ARG A 31 5.93 -16.75 -27.94
C ARG A 31 6.73 -17.60 -28.91
N GLY A 32 7.12 -16.99 -30.03
CA GLY A 32 7.96 -17.63 -31.02
C GLY A 32 9.24 -18.11 -30.35
N THR A 33 9.51 -19.41 -30.46
CA THR A 33 10.80 -19.99 -30.12
C THR A 33 11.85 -19.44 -31.10
N SER A 34 12.46 -18.32 -30.74
CA SER A 34 13.69 -17.85 -31.39
C SER A 34 14.87 -18.72 -30.94
N PRO A 35 15.76 -19.12 -31.86
CA PRO A 35 16.90 -19.95 -31.54
C PRO A 35 17.90 -19.17 -30.69
N LEU A 36 18.43 -19.88 -29.67
CA LEU A 36 19.57 -19.55 -28.83
C LEU A 36 20.57 -18.60 -29.52
N GLY A 37 20.48 -17.33 -29.16
CA GLY A 37 21.50 -16.31 -29.36
C GLY A 37 21.80 -15.70 -28.01
N ASP A 38 23.08 -15.67 -27.67
CA ASP A 38 23.68 -15.22 -26.40
C ASP A 38 22.88 -14.12 -25.67
N ASN A 39 22.30 -14.48 -24.52
CA ASN A 39 21.63 -13.56 -23.60
C ASN A 39 22.69 -12.66 -22.92
N GLU A 40 22.92 -11.47 -23.46
CA GLU A 40 23.26 -10.33 -22.61
C GLU A 40 22.04 -10.04 -21.74
N THR A 41 22.15 -10.36 -20.46
CA THR A 41 21.19 -10.00 -19.43
C THR A 41 21.21 -8.48 -19.31
N ILE A 42 20.34 -7.79 -20.04
CA ILE A 42 20.06 -6.38 -19.76
C ILE A 42 19.21 -6.39 -18.49
N SER A 43 19.87 -6.31 -17.34
CA SER A 43 19.23 -5.88 -16.11
C SER A 43 18.78 -4.46 -16.34
N VAL A 44 17.49 -4.27 -16.62
CA VAL A 44 16.85 -2.97 -16.38
C VAL A 44 16.86 -2.84 -14.87
N GLN A 45 17.93 -2.24 -14.35
CA GLN A 45 17.95 -1.74 -13.00
C GLN A 45 16.91 -0.64 -13.01
N GLU A 46 15.71 -0.96 -12.53
CA GLU A 46 14.75 0.06 -12.14
C GLU A 46 15.46 0.85 -11.05
N ASP A 47 16.06 1.98 -11.46
CA ASP A 47 16.42 3.05 -10.54
C ASP A 47 15.09 3.54 -9.99
N THR A 48 14.60 2.85 -8.96
CA THR A 48 13.57 3.36 -8.08
C THR A 48 14.19 4.61 -7.48
N ILE A 49 13.90 5.76 -8.09
CA ILE A 49 14.18 7.08 -7.53
C ILE A 49 13.28 7.16 -6.31
N ASN A 50 13.70 6.52 -5.22
CA ASN A 50 13.14 6.79 -3.92
C ASN A 50 13.43 8.28 -3.69
N PRO A 51 12.41 9.15 -3.54
CA PRO A 51 12.63 10.55 -3.20
C PRO A 51 13.21 10.58 -1.79
N GLN A 52 14.51 10.34 -1.69
CA GLN A 52 15.27 10.52 -0.47
C GLN A 52 15.12 11.99 -0.06
N ALA A 53 15.02 12.21 1.25
CA ALA A 53 15.11 13.55 1.80
C ALA A 53 16.33 14.24 1.18
N SER A 54 16.19 15.51 0.81
CA SER A 54 17.29 16.22 0.16
C SER A 54 18.53 16.14 1.07
N GLU A 55 19.71 15.94 0.49
CA GLU A 55 20.93 16.19 1.24
C GLU A 55 20.89 17.62 1.81
N THR A 56 21.45 17.79 3.01
CA THR A 56 21.45 19.12 3.65
C THR A 56 22.42 20.02 2.90
N ILE A 57 21.90 21.11 2.34
CA ILE A 57 22.67 22.16 1.66
C ILE A 57 23.32 23.04 2.74
N THR A 58 24.65 23.00 2.78
CA THR A 58 25.47 23.76 3.76
C THR A 58 26.10 25.01 3.15
N PHE A 59 25.81 25.28 1.88
CA PHE A 59 26.43 26.34 1.08
C PHE A 59 27.96 26.29 1.02
N SER A 60 28.56 25.19 1.44
CA SER A 60 30.00 24.92 1.37
C SER A 60 30.42 24.28 0.05
N GLU A 61 29.43 23.89 -0.76
CA GLU A 61 29.63 23.19 -2.02
C GLU A 61 30.20 24.12 -3.12
N TYR A 62 30.08 25.44 -2.94
CA TYR A 62 30.62 26.45 -3.85
C TYR A 62 31.50 27.50 -3.14
N PRO A 63 32.42 28.17 -3.86
CA PRO A 63 33.30 29.18 -3.26
C PRO A 63 32.57 30.40 -2.68
N ILE A 64 33.17 31.05 -1.68
CA ILE A 64 32.69 32.33 -1.14
C ILE A 64 32.59 33.39 -2.26
N ASN A 65 31.54 34.20 -2.21
CA ASN A 65 31.10 35.19 -3.19
C ASN A 65 30.52 34.61 -4.50
N THR A 66 30.25 33.31 -4.56
CA THR A 66 29.47 32.74 -5.66
C THR A 66 28.03 33.25 -5.57
N SER A 67 27.52 33.86 -6.64
CA SER A 67 26.10 34.18 -6.78
C SER A 67 25.33 32.89 -6.95
N ILE A 68 24.27 32.70 -6.17
CA ILE A 68 23.42 31.51 -6.23
C ILE A 68 22.11 31.87 -6.94
N SER A 69 21.67 30.98 -7.80
CA SER A 69 20.43 30.98 -8.55
C SER A 69 19.94 29.53 -8.66
N ASP A 70 20.43 28.84 -9.70
CA ASP A 70 20.01 27.53 -10.19
C ASP A 70 21.04 26.43 -9.91
N GLN A 71 22.12 26.74 -9.19
CA GLN A 71 23.17 25.78 -8.87
C GLN A 71 22.64 24.57 -8.09
N TYR A 72 21.60 24.78 -7.26
CA TYR A 72 20.97 23.74 -6.45
C TYR A 72 19.72 23.11 -7.10
N ALA A 73 19.46 23.40 -8.38
CA ALA A 73 18.27 22.94 -9.07
C ALA A 73 18.26 21.41 -9.24
N GLY A 74 19.44 20.78 -9.34
CA GLY A 74 19.58 19.31 -9.38
C GLY A 74 19.28 18.64 -8.04
N GLU A 75 19.37 19.40 -6.94
CA GLU A 75 18.98 19.01 -5.60
C GLU A 75 17.51 19.32 -5.33
N GLY A 76 16.82 19.97 -6.29
CA GLY A 76 15.38 20.25 -6.27
C GLY A 76 15.01 21.64 -5.73
N ILE A 77 15.93 22.60 -5.68
CA ILE A 77 15.63 23.97 -5.25
C ILE A 77 16.40 25.05 -6.03
N ILE A 78 15.70 26.12 -6.39
CA ILE A 78 16.29 27.35 -6.93
C ILE A 78 16.25 28.42 -5.83
N PHE A 79 17.39 29.06 -5.56
CA PHE A 79 17.45 30.19 -4.64
C PHE A 79 17.30 31.52 -5.38
N GLY A 80 16.56 32.46 -4.78
CA GLY A 80 16.22 33.75 -5.35
C GLY A 80 16.20 34.88 -4.31
N GLY A 81 15.38 35.90 -4.55
CA GLY A 81 15.34 37.12 -3.74
C GLY A 81 16.31 38.21 -4.21
N ASP A 82 16.90 38.94 -3.29
CA ASP A 82 17.72 40.11 -3.59
C ASP A 82 19.17 39.69 -3.95
N SER A 83 19.35 38.94 -5.04
CA SER A 83 20.66 38.44 -5.53
C SER A 83 21.46 37.66 -4.46
N PRO A 84 21.01 36.46 -4.06
CA PRO A 84 21.66 35.70 -3.01
C PRO A 84 23.05 35.22 -3.44
N PHE A 85 23.97 35.16 -2.49
CA PHE A 85 25.35 34.73 -2.70
C PHE A 85 25.96 34.13 -1.44
N ILE A 86 26.97 33.28 -1.63
CA ILE A 86 27.67 32.63 -0.52
C ILE A 86 28.57 33.64 0.19
N SER A 87 28.45 33.74 1.51
CA SER A 87 29.23 34.65 2.33
C SER A 87 29.85 33.97 3.55
N THR A 88 30.89 34.58 4.09
CA THR A 88 31.42 34.24 5.42
C THR A 88 30.67 35.04 6.47
N ASP A 89 30.16 34.37 7.49
CA ASP A 89 29.65 35.00 8.70
C ASP A 89 30.47 34.54 9.92
N GLY A 90 31.28 35.45 10.47
CA GLY A 90 32.10 35.16 11.64
C GLY A 90 31.31 34.86 12.92
N SER A 91 30.01 35.16 12.94
CA SER A 91 29.09 34.85 14.04
C SER A 91 28.40 33.50 13.86
N ASN A 92 28.40 32.94 12.64
CA ASN A 92 27.83 31.64 12.34
C ASN A 92 28.93 30.54 12.31
N PRO A 93 28.91 29.57 13.26
CA PRO A 93 29.93 28.53 13.35
C PRO A 93 29.93 27.54 12.19
N THR A 94 28.85 27.43 11.40
CA THR A 94 28.76 26.53 10.24
C THR A 94 29.07 27.22 8.91
N SER A 95 29.50 28.49 8.94
CA SER A 95 29.93 29.22 7.73
C SER A 95 30.80 28.40 6.77
N PRO A 96 30.64 28.55 5.45
CA PRO A 96 29.90 29.62 4.75
C PRO A 96 28.36 29.52 4.82
N VAL A 97 27.68 30.64 4.55
CA VAL A 97 26.22 30.80 4.62
C VAL A 97 25.67 31.43 3.35
N LEU A 98 24.36 31.32 3.10
CA LEU A 98 23.69 32.07 2.04
C LEU A 98 23.18 33.42 2.55
N SER A 99 23.56 34.49 1.85
CA SER A 99 23.19 35.88 2.17
C SER A 99 22.51 36.54 0.97
N GLY A 100 21.51 37.40 1.20
CA GLY A 100 21.02 38.34 0.17
C GLY A 100 21.92 39.56 -0.01
N SER A 101 21.57 40.44 -0.97
CA SER A 101 22.23 41.71 -1.26
C SER A 101 21.29 42.91 -0.99
N PRO A 102 21.71 43.92 -0.19
CA PRO A 102 23.00 44.09 0.47
C PRO A 102 23.29 42.95 1.46
N ARG A 103 24.57 42.64 1.69
CA ARG A 103 25.01 41.52 2.54
C ARG A 103 24.26 41.51 3.88
N PHE A 104 23.68 40.35 4.20
CA PHE A 104 22.84 40.04 5.36
C PHE A 104 21.55 40.85 5.48
N ARG A 105 21.18 41.66 4.48
CA ARG A 105 19.99 42.52 4.52
C ARG A 105 19.01 42.24 3.40
N GLY A 106 19.51 41.77 2.26
CA GLY A 106 18.67 41.37 1.13
C GLY A 106 17.83 40.15 1.46
N ALA A 107 16.61 40.11 0.94
CA ALA A 107 15.74 38.96 1.04
C ALA A 107 16.36 37.73 0.36
N ILE A 108 16.01 36.55 0.85
CA ILE A 108 16.39 35.27 0.25
C ILE A 108 15.09 34.50 0.02
N GLU A 109 14.97 33.91 -1.16
CA GLU A 109 13.85 33.08 -1.54
C GLU A 109 14.33 31.68 -1.92
N GLY A 110 13.44 30.71 -1.81
CA GLY A 110 13.63 29.38 -2.38
C GLY A 110 12.37 28.93 -3.10
N THR A 111 12.52 28.37 -4.29
CA THR A 111 11.44 27.77 -5.09
C THR A 111 11.81 26.31 -5.35
N PHE A 112 10.93 25.39 -4.95
CA PHE A 112 11.16 23.97 -5.14
C PHE A 112 10.89 23.57 -6.60
N VAL A 113 11.79 22.76 -7.16
CA VAL A 113 11.72 22.30 -8.55
C VAL A 113 12.02 20.80 -8.66
N ASN A 114 11.59 20.18 -9.76
CA ASN A 114 11.90 18.79 -10.05
C ASN A 114 13.42 18.65 -10.27
N PRO A 115 14.14 17.82 -9.49
CA PRO A 115 15.58 17.67 -9.61
C PRO A 115 16.04 17.11 -10.97
N SER A 116 15.15 16.43 -11.70
CA SER A 116 15.46 15.82 -13.01
C SER A 116 15.59 16.83 -14.14
N ASP A 117 14.83 17.93 -14.08
CA ASP A 117 14.86 18.99 -15.10
C ASP A 117 15.30 20.35 -14.57
N GLY A 118 15.36 20.51 -13.23
CA GLY A 118 15.76 21.72 -12.53
C GLY A 118 14.85 22.93 -12.75
N THR A 119 13.63 22.75 -13.30
CA THR A 119 12.78 23.87 -13.75
C THR A 119 11.30 23.70 -13.48
N THR A 120 10.77 22.48 -13.48
CA THR A 120 9.35 22.22 -13.22
C THR A 120 9.06 22.46 -11.75
N PRO A 121 8.16 23.40 -11.37
CA PRO A 121 7.83 23.62 -9.97
C PRO A 121 7.27 22.37 -9.31
N VAL A 122 7.70 22.08 -8.08
CA VAL A 122 7.17 20.98 -7.25
C VAL A 122 6.79 21.51 -5.87
N ILE A 123 6.13 20.66 -5.09
CA ILE A 123 5.83 20.95 -3.68
C ILE A 123 6.63 20.03 -2.75
N VAL A 124 6.83 20.49 -1.52
CA VAL A 124 7.48 19.73 -0.45
C VAL A 124 6.54 19.54 0.74
N GLU A 125 6.73 18.47 1.50
CA GLU A 125 6.01 18.20 2.75
C GLU A 125 6.49 19.10 3.87
N SER A 126 7.81 19.27 3.91
CA SER A 126 8.51 20.03 4.92
C SER A 126 9.82 20.60 4.39
N PHE A 127 10.31 21.64 5.04
CA PHE A 127 11.69 22.09 4.91
C PHE A 127 12.22 22.61 6.23
N THR A 128 13.53 22.50 6.42
CA THR A 128 14.26 22.98 7.59
C THR A 128 15.41 23.86 7.14
N LEU A 129 15.69 24.91 7.91
CA LEU A 129 16.89 25.73 7.72
C LEU A 129 17.33 26.36 9.04
N ASP A 130 18.60 26.69 9.13
CA ASP A 130 19.11 27.59 10.16
C ASP A 130 19.07 29.03 9.64
N ALA A 131 18.47 29.95 10.38
CA ALA A 131 18.48 31.37 10.07
C ALA A 131 19.06 32.19 11.23
N GLY A 132 19.84 33.23 10.90
CA GLY A 132 20.49 34.10 11.87
C GLY A 132 21.82 34.65 11.34
N TYR A 133 22.66 35.29 12.13
CA TYR A 133 22.58 35.53 13.58
C TYR A 133 21.65 36.71 13.94
N PHE A 134 20.55 36.45 14.65
CA PHE A 134 19.58 37.48 15.05
C PHE A 134 20.01 38.26 16.30
N ASP A 135 20.04 39.59 16.22
CA ASP A 135 20.28 40.50 17.35
C ASP A 135 19.00 41.12 17.90
N GLU A 136 17.87 41.01 17.19
CA GLU A 136 16.58 41.54 17.64
C GLU A 136 15.46 40.51 17.44
N LEU A 137 14.58 40.34 18.43
CA LEU A 137 13.46 39.40 18.32
C LEU A 137 12.34 39.99 17.46
N GLY A 138 11.67 39.15 16.67
CA GLY A 138 10.57 39.62 15.82
C GLY A 138 11.02 40.47 14.61
N SER A 139 12.33 40.54 14.36
CA SER A 139 12.94 41.41 13.35
C SER A 139 12.91 40.82 11.94
N THR A 140 12.89 39.48 11.83
CA THR A 140 13.03 38.71 10.59
C THR A 140 11.89 37.71 10.48
N ARG A 141 11.32 37.56 9.29
CA ARG A 141 10.21 36.65 9.03
C ARG A 141 10.47 35.79 7.82
N ILE A 142 10.13 34.51 7.96
CA ILE A 142 9.99 33.54 6.88
C ILE A 142 8.50 33.39 6.56
N GLU A 143 8.13 33.50 5.29
CA GLU A 143 6.79 33.23 4.77
C GLU A 143 6.90 32.10 3.73
N TRP A 144 5.90 31.25 3.63
CA TRP A 144 5.88 30.15 2.64
C TRP A 144 4.54 30.07 1.93
N PHE A 145 4.56 29.59 0.69
CA PHE A 145 3.49 29.76 -0.28
C PHE A 145 3.21 28.44 -1.03
N ASP A 146 1.98 28.33 -1.53
CA ASP A 146 1.54 27.26 -2.42
C ASP A 146 1.96 27.51 -3.88
N PRO A 147 1.69 26.58 -4.82
CA PRO A 147 2.01 26.76 -6.24
C PRO A 147 1.35 27.97 -6.93
N ASN A 148 0.34 28.58 -6.29
CA ASN A 148 -0.39 29.75 -6.80
C ASN A 148 0.02 31.06 -6.11
N ASP A 149 1.17 31.06 -5.41
CA ASP A 149 1.67 32.18 -4.59
C ASP A 149 0.72 32.59 -3.44
N ILE A 150 -0.17 31.69 -2.99
CA ILE A 150 -1.03 31.93 -1.84
C ILE A 150 -0.24 31.60 -0.57
N LYS A 151 -0.17 32.55 0.36
CA LYS A 151 0.55 32.36 1.63
C LYS A 151 -0.12 31.25 2.47
N LEU A 152 0.65 30.21 2.74
CA LEU A 152 0.28 29.09 3.60
C LEU A 152 0.58 29.38 5.07
N GLY A 153 1.67 30.08 5.36
CA GLY A 153 2.02 30.44 6.72
C GLY A 153 3.23 31.35 6.84
N GLN A 154 3.63 31.63 8.09
CA GLN A 154 4.79 32.45 8.40
C GLN A 154 5.38 32.10 9.78
N HIS A 155 6.69 32.32 9.93
CA HIS A 155 7.42 32.24 11.19
C HIS A 155 8.23 33.51 11.40
N THR A 156 8.16 34.12 12.57
CA THR A 156 8.99 35.28 12.92
C THR A 156 9.99 34.85 13.97
N ASN A 157 11.25 35.26 13.82
CA ASN A 157 12.33 34.81 14.70
C ASN A 157 11.98 35.03 16.18
N SER A 158 12.18 33.98 16.97
CA SER A 158 11.69 33.87 18.34
C SER A 158 12.82 33.80 19.37
N LYS A 159 14.07 33.66 18.90
CA LYS A 159 15.27 33.67 19.75
C LYS A 159 16.42 34.48 19.12
N PHE A 160 17.35 34.91 19.97
CA PHE A 160 18.60 35.54 19.53
C PHE A 160 19.58 34.48 19.00
N GLY A 161 20.51 34.91 18.15
CA GLY A 161 21.49 34.03 17.51
C GLY A 161 20.89 33.24 16.35
N ILE A 162 21.25 31.96 16.22
CA ILE A 162 20.80 31.11 15.11
C ILE A 162 19.57 30.30 15.53
N GLU A 163 18.54 30.33 14.69
CA GLU A 163 17.30 29.57 14.83
C GLU A 163 17.14 28.55 13.72
N THR A 164 17.20 27.27 14.09
CA THR A 164 16.67 26.17 13.29
C THR A 164 15.16 26.31 13.23
N ILE A 165 14.65 26.51 12.01
CA ILE A 165 13.24 26.69 11.71
C ILE A 165 12.81 25.49 10.88
N GLU A 166 11.90 24.71 11.44
CA GLU A 166 11.28 23.57 10.76
C GLU A 166 9.86 23.94 10.36
N ILE A 167 9.57 23.83 9.07
CA ILE A 167 8.26 24.15 8.49
C ILE A 167 7.68 22.88 7.92
N ARG A 168 6.48 22.54 8.41
CA ARG A 168 5.65 21.42 7.95
C ARG A 168 4.29 21.93 7.54
N GLY A 169 3.69 21.29 6.55
CA GLY A 169 2.30 21.58 6.19
C GLY A 169 1.84 21.04 4.84
N GLY A 170 2.71 20.41 4.04
CA GLY A 170 2.36 20.01 2.68
C GLY A 170 2.14 21.20 1.75
N ASN A 171 2.09 20.92 0.44
CA ASN A 171 1.80 21.91 -0.61
C ASN A 171 2.75 23.12 -0.68
N ILE A 172 3.95 23.04 -0.11
CA ILE A 172 4.87 24.17 -0.06
C ILE A 172 5.63 24.23 -1.38
N ALA A 173 5.39 25.24 -2.21
CA ALA A 173 6.09 25.43 -3.49
C ALA A 173 7.25 26.43 -3.39
N SER A 174 7.14 27.41 -2.48
CA SER A 174 8.18 28.41 -2.30
C SER A 174 8.19 29.01 -0.89
N TRP A 175 9.28 29.69 -0.55
CA TRP A 175 9.42 30.46 0.68
C TRP A 175 10.25 31.72 0.47
N ARG A 176 10.06 32.70 1.36
CA ARG A 176 10.80 33.96 1.40
C ARG A 176 11.14 34.32 2.84
N THR A 177 12.41 34.61 3.10
CA THR A 177 12.86 35.23 4.35
C THR A 177 13.26 36.68 4.11
N SER A 178 12.91 37.57 5.04
CA SER A 178 13.23 39.00 4.95
C SER A 178 13.17 39.71 6.31
N ILE A 179 13.87 40.83 6.42
CA ILE A 179 13.83 41.72 7.60
C ILE A 179 12.52 42.53 7.57
N LEU A 180 11.73 42.43 8.64
CA LEU A 180 10.51 43.21 8.87
C LEU A 180 10.76 44.54 9.59
N LEU A 181 11.69 44.53 10.54
CA LEU A 181 11.99 45.68 11.41
C LEU A 181 13.47 46.05 11.33
N THR A 182 14.10 46.35 12.46
CA THR A 182 15.54 46.59 12.53
C THR A 182 16.21 45.32 12.99
N GLU A 183 17.03 44.74 12.13
CA GLU A 183 17.98 43.69 12.47
C GLU A 183 19.40 44.27 12.28
N PRO A 184 20.07 44.72 13.36
CA PRO A 184 21.30 45.51 13.29
C PRO A 184 22.38 44.92 12.38
N ASN A 185 22.68 43.62 12.52
CA ASN A 185 23.70 42.94 11.73
C ASN A 185 23.14 42.12 10.57
N GLY A 186 21.81 42.00 10.48
CA GLY A 186 21.13 41.29 9.40
C GLY A 186 20.91 39.80 9.72
N TYR A 187 20.71 38.99 8.69
CA TYR A 187 20.59 37.54 8.80
C TYR A 187 21.20 36.86 7.56
N ALA A 188 21.47 35.58 7.70
CA ALA A 188 21.79 34.64 6.63
C ALA A 188 21.00 33.34 6.87
N ILE A 189 21.07 32.41 5.91
CA ILE A 189 20.58 31.04 6.10
C ILE A 189 21.68 30.01 5.87
N ASP A 190 21.52 28.85 6.48
CA ASP A 190 22.41 27.70 6.35
C ASP A 190 21.67 26.38 6.64
N ASN A 191 22.32 25.24 6.43
CA ASN A 191 21.83 23.89 6.72
C ASN A 191 20.39 23.66 6.20
N PHE A 192 20.16 24.01 4.94
CA PHE A 192 18.85 23.91 4.31
C PHE A 192 18.59 22.46 3.87
N SER A 193 17.43 21.91 4.23
CA SER A 193 16.98 20.60 3.76
C SER A 193 15.48 20.58 3.57
N PHE A 194 14.98 19.66 2.76
CA PHE A 194 13.56 19.51 2.52
C PHE A 194 13.16 18.08 2.21
N GLU A 195 11.88 17.79 2.42
CA GLU A 195 11.25 16.51 2.14
C GLU A 195 10.30 16.70 0.95
N PRO A 196 10.63 16.18 -0.25
CA PRO A 196 9.75 16.26 -1.41
C PRO A 196 8.36 15.70 -1.09
N ALA A 197 7.30 16.31 -1.63
CA ALA A 197 5.99 15.70 -1.57
C ALA A 197 6.04 14.35 -2.29
N ARG A 198 5.69 13.28 -1.57
CA ARG A 198 5.71 11.95 -2.14
C ARG A 198 4.36 11.67 -2.78
N ASN A 199 4.41 11.21 -4.02
CA ASN A 199 3.25 10.57 -4.62
C ASN A 199 3.07 9.22 -3.94
N SER A 200 1.83 8.87 -3.63
CA SER A 200 1.56 7.75 -2.75
C SER A 200 0.15 7.23 -2.90
N ILE A 201 -0.05 5.98 -2.46
CA ILE A 201 -1.37 5.50 -2.11
C ILE A 201 -1.56 5.78 -0.62
N VAL A 202 -2.63 6.50 -0.31
CA VAL A 202 -3.01 6.85 1.06
C VAL A 202 -4.13 5.93 1.52
N PHE A 203 -3.98 5.42 2.73
CA PHE A 203 -4.92 4.53 3.40
C PHE A 203 -5.43 5.23 4.65
N ARG A 204 -6.69 5.02 4.99
CA ARG A 204 -7.22 5.46 6.27
C ARG A 204 -8.24 4.48 6.82
N GLU A 205 -8.40 4.52 8.13
CA GLU A 205 -9.43 3.79 8.87
C GLU A 205 -10.14 4.77 9.79
N ASN A 206 -11.45 4.96 9.57
CA ASN A 206 -12.24 5.76 10.49
C ASN A 206 -12.70 4.92 11.68
N SER A 207 -12.01 5.07 12.81
CA SER A 207 -12.39 4.45 14.09
C SER A 207 -13.78 4.86 14.61
N SER A 208 -14.38 5.94 14.09
CA SER A 208 -15.74 6.32 14.43
C SER A 208 -16.75 5.43 13.70
N GLU A 209 -17.69 4.84 14.46
CA GLU A 209 -18.69 3.90 13.92
C GLU A 209 -19.60 4.49 12.81
N SER A 210 -19.50 5.80 12.51
CA SER A 210 -20.45 6.56 11.69
C SER A 210 -20.21 6.54 10.18
N ILE A 211 -19.02 6.21 9.67
CA ILE A 211 -18.84 6.14 8.21
C ILE A 211 -19.33 4.79 7.68
N LYS A 212 -20.27 4.86 6.74
CA LYS A 212 -20.71 3.72 5.93
C LYS A 212 -19.68 3.54 4.80
N ALA A 213 -18.51 2.99 5.11
CA ALA A 213 -17.51 2.68 4.11
C ALA A 213 -17.66 1.23 3.61
N TRP A 214 -16.97 0.95 2.50
CA TRP A 214 -16.85 -0.36 1.88
C TRP A 214 -16.52 -1.43 2.93
N LEU A 215 -17.26 -2.55 2.96
CA LEU A 215 -17.13 -3.65 3.92
C LEU A 215 -16.51 -3.19 5.26
N LYS A 216 -17.19 -2.31 6.02
CA LYS A 216 -16.83 -1.95 7.42
C LYS A 216 -16.48 -3.18 8.30
N ASP A 217 -16.90 -4.32 7.81
CA ASP A 217 -16.82 -5.64 8.37
C ASP A 217 -15.47 -6.34 8.14
N VAL A 218 -14.67 -5.92 7.15
CA VAL A 218 -13.26 -6.35 6.99
C VAL A 218 -12.40 -5.42 7.83
N PRO A 219 -11.66 -5.92 8.83
CA PRO A 219 -10.86 -5.07 9.69
C PRO A 219 -9.67 -4.44 8.94
N GLY A 220 -9.22 -3.30 9.45
CA GLY A 220 -8.16 -2.48 8.87
C GLY A 220 -8.71 -1.31 8.06
N PHE A 221 -7.96 -0.89 7.02
CA PHE A 221 -8.29 0.31 6.26
C PHE A 221 -9.66 0.23 5.57
N ASP A 222 -10.48 1.27 5.72
CA ASP A 222 -11.83 1.35 5.15
C ASP A 222 -11.90 2.24 3.89
N HIS A 223 -10.83 3.02 3.66
CA HIS A 223 -10.76 3.95 2.56
C HIS A 223 -9.35 4.16 2.04
N ILE A 224 -9.26 4.40 0.73
CA ILE A 224 -7.99 4.64 0.06
C ILE A 224 -8.12 5.73 -1.01
N GLY A 225 -6.99 6.34 -1.35
CA GLY A 225 -6.89 7.28 -2.46
C GLY A 225 -5.48 7.31 -3.05
N LEU A 226 -5.37 7.84 -4.26
CA LEU A 226 -4.10 8.20 -4.90
C LEU A 226 -3.79 9.65 -4.52
N ASN A 227 -2.69 9.88 -3.82
CA ASN A 227 -2.15 11.22 -3.58
C ASN A 227 -1.10 11.55 -4.65
N VAL A 228 -1.35 12.62 -5.40
CA VAL A 228 -0.37 13.21 -6.34
C VAL A 228 -0.32 14.71 -6.10
N ASP A 229 0.86 15.26 -5.86
CA ASP A 229 1.03 16.71 -5.61
C ASP A 229 0.12 17.26 -4.49
N ASN A 230 -0.01 16.51 -3.38
CA ASN A 230 -0.89 16.82 -2.24
C ASN A 230 -2.41 16.83 -2.57
N GLN A 231 -2.79 16.40 -3.78
CA GLN A 231 -4.18 16.22 -4.20
C GLN A 231 -4.53 14.72 -4.14
N VAL A 232 -5.58 14.39 -3.39
CA VAL A 232 -6.08 13.01 -3.28
C VAL A 232 -7.19 12.76 -4.27
N TYR A 233 -7.05 11.70 -5.05
CA TYR A 233 -8.04 11.14 -5.97
C TYR A 233 -8.60 9.84 -5.38
N GLU A 234 -9.91 9.75 -5.22
CA GLU A 234 -10.56 8.64 -4.51
C GLU A 234 -11.93 8.34 -5.11
N SER A 235 -12.52 7.20 -4.73
CA SER A 235 -13.95 6.93 -4.96
C SER A 235 -14.67 6.72 -3.63
N HIS A 236 -15.61 7.59 -3.26
CA HIS A 236 -16.24 7.61 -1.95
C HIS A 236 -17.77 7.53 -2.03
N PRO A 237 -18.46 6.89 -1.06
CA PRO A 237 -19.93 6.85 -1.01
C PRO A 237 -20.64 8.19 -0.69
N GLY A 238 -19.92 9.32 -0.69
CA GLY A 238 -20.42 10.61 -0.20
C GLY A 238 -19.87 11.02 1.16
N TYR A 239 -19.03 12.05 1.17
CA TYR A 239 -18.72 12.78 2.39
C TYR A 239 -19.92 13.63 2.84
N ASP A 240 -20.01 13.89 4.13
CA ASP A 240 -20.88 14.94 4.59
C ASP A 240 -20.30 16.30 4.17
N GLU A 241 -21.12 17.11 3.50
CA GLU A 241 -20.72 18.45 3.06
C GLU A 241 -20.20 19.32 4.23
N GLY A 242 -19.05 19.96 4.05
CA GLY A 242 -18.47 20.83 5.08
C GLY A 242 -16.98 21.11 4.94
N TYR A 243 -16.39 21.76 5.94
CA TYR A 243 -14.96 22.04 5.98
C TYR A 243 -14.19 20.91 6.65
N TYR A 244 -13.24 20.35 5.91
CA TYR A 244 -12.25 19.40 6.38
C TYR A 244 -10.92 20.11 6.64
N ARG A 245 -10.14 19.61 7.59
CA ARG A 245 -8.95 20.29 8.12
C ARG A 245 -7.83 19.31 8.39
N SER A 246 -6.59 19.74 8.14
CA SER A 246 -5.40 18.99 8.56
C SER A 246 -5.25 18.96 10.09
N GLN A 247 -4.39 18.07 10.58
CA GLN A 247 -4.05 17.93 12.01
C GLN A 247 -3.75 19.26 12.70
N ASP A 248 -2.95 20.09 12.03
CA ASP A 248 -2.44 21.36 12.55
C ASP A 248 -3.38 22.53 12.26
N ASN A 249 -4.55 22.26 11.66
CA ASN A 249 -5.55 23.23 11.20
C ASN A 249 -5.01 24.26 10.19
N LYS A 250 -3.85 24.02 9.57
CA LYS A 250 -3.30 24.93 8.55
C LYS A 250 -3.99 24.76 7.20
N GLU A 251 -4.33 23.54 6.82
CA GLU A 251 -5.15 23.28 5.64
C GLU A 251 -6.63 23.30 6.00
N LYS A 252 -7.45 23.90 5.14
CA LYS A 252 -8.91 23.94 5.29
C LYS A 252 -9.56 23.91 3.91
N VAL A 253 -10.17 22.77 3.57
CA VAL A 253 -10.83 22.56 2.28
C VAL A 253 -12.33 22.37 2.49
N TYR A 254 -13.17 22.96 1.63
CA TYR A 254 -14.60 22.72 1.64
C TYR A 254 -14.91 21.56 0.71
N ILE A 255 -15.47 20.48 1.26
CA ILE A 255 -15.83 19.27 0.53
C ILE A 255 -17.34 19.32 0.28
N TYR A 256 -17.72 19.26 -0.99
CA TYR A 256 -19.10 19.08 -1.43
C TYR A 256 -19.50 17.61 -1.30
N LYS A 257 -20.79 17.39 -1.04
CA LYS A 257 -21.33 16.04 -1.07
C LYS A 257 -21.33 15.52 -2.50
N ASP A 258 -20.43 14.59 -2.79
CA ASP A 258 -20.32 13.91 -4.08
C ASP A 258 -20.14 12.40 -3.88
N ILE A 259 -20.75 11.60 -4.75
CA ILE A 259 -20.81 10.14 -4.63
C ILE A 259 -20.08 9.51 -5.82
N GLY A 260 -18.92 8.94 -5.57
CA GLY A 260 -18.09 8.30 -6.58
C GLY A 260 -16.70 8.90 -6.65
N VAL A 261 -16.15 8.92 -7.87
CA VAL A 261 -14.78 9.34 -8.18
C VAL A 261 -14.66 10.85 -8.10
N GLN A 262 -13.74 11.33 -7.26
CA GLN A 262 -13.57 12.74 -6.94
C GLN A 262 -12.11 13.07 -6.58
N ASP A 263 -11.81 14.37 -6.54
CA ASP A 263 -10.51 14.94 -6.19
C ASP A 263 -10.67 16.15 -5.26
N GLN A 264 -11.52 16.04 -4.24
CA GLN A 264 -11.83 17.19 -3.38
C GLN A 264 -10.85 17.36 -2.21
N HIS A 265 -10.15 16.30 -1.80
CA HIS A 265 -9.30 16.31 -0.62
C HIS A 265 -7.83 16.62 -0.93
N THR A 266 -7.18 17.40 -0.07
CA THR A 266 -5.72 17.35 0.06
C THR A 266 -5.30 16.13 0.87
N LYS A 267 -4.02 15.70 0.81
CA LYS A 267 -3.53 14.63 1.70
C LYS A 267 -3.81 14.95 3.17
N GLY A 268 -3.51 16.18 3.59
CA GLY A 268 -3.74 16.64 4.96
C GLY A 268 -5.21 16.63 5.37
N THR A 269 -6.15 16.95 4.48
CA THR A 269 -7.59 16.89 4.80
C THR A 269 -8.21 15.51 4.60
N PHE A 270 -7.57 14.61 3.84
CA PHE A 270 -7.98 13.21 3.70
C PHE A 270 -7.63 12.39 4.96
N ALA A 271 -6.45 12.66 5.54
CA ALA A 271 -5.94 12.03 6.75
C ALA A 271 -6.69 12.41 8.04
N TYR A 272 -7.73 13.25 7.96
CA TYR A 272 -8.51 13.74 9.09
C TYR A 272 -9.97 13.89 8.71
N ASP A 273 -10.86 13.21 9.41
CA ASP A 273 -12.30 13.42 9.25
C ASP A 273 -12.76 14.55 10.17
N ARG A 274 -12.95 15.76 9.62
CA ARG A 274 -13.45 16.94 10.35
C ARG A 274 -12.67 17.30 11.63
N GLY A 275 -11.38 16.97 11.66
CA GLY A 275 -10.48 17.22 12.79
C GLY A 275 -10.39 16.08 13.80
N GLU A 276 -11.10 14.98 13.57
CA GLU A 276 -10.87 13.72 14.28
C GLU A 276 -9.67 12.99 13.69
N LYS A 277 -8.79 12.51 14.57
CA LYS A 277 -7.65 11.70 14.15
C LYS A 277 -8.15 10.32 13.77
N ILE A 278 -7.91 9.95 12.53
CA ILE A 278 -8.13 8.61 12.00
C ILE A 278 -6.79 7.88 11.92
N GLU A 279 -6.82 6.55 11.81
CA GLU A 279 -5.60 5.84 11.43
C GLU A 279 -5.32 6.15 9.97
N PHE A 280 -4.06 6.44 9.65
CA PHE A 280 -3.64 6.90 8.35
C PHE A 280 -2.29 6.29 8.03
N GLU A 281 -2.18 5.77 6.82
CA GLU A 281 -0.95 5.21 6.29
C GLU A 281 -0.72 5.69 4.88
N GLU A 282 0.54 5.75 4.48
CA GLU A 282 0.97 6.23 3.18
C GLU A 282 2.03 5.29 2.63
N ILE A 283 1.81 4.76 1.44
CA ILE A 283 2.79 3.96 0.70
C ILE A 283 3.25 4.76 -0.52
N PRO A 284 4.51 5.24 -0.55
CA PRO A 284 5.04 5.95 -1.70
C PRO A 284 5.02 5.09 -2.97
N ILE A 285 4.75 5.71 -4.11
CA ILE A 285 4.83 5.09 -5.42
C ILE A 285 5.68 5.95 -6.36
N ASP A 286 6.17 5.34 -7.44
CA ASP A 286 6.93 6.04 -8.47
C ASP A 286 6.14 7.23 -9.07
N THR A 287 6.83 8.34 -9.33
CA THR A 287 6.20 9.57 -9.83
C THR A 287 5.61 9.38 -11.22
N VAL A 288 6.29 8.67 -12.13
CA VAL A 288 5.78 8.42 -13.49
C VAL A 288 4.53 7.55 -13.43
N LEU A 289 4.53 6.53 -12.57
CA LEU A 289 3.36 5.70 -12.31
C LEU A 289 2.19 6.54 -11.74
N ALA A 290 2.44 7.34 -10.70
CA ALA A 290 1.42 8.16 -10.06
C ALA A 290 0.78 9.17 -11.01
N GLU A 291 1.58 9.86 -11.82
CA GLU A 291 1.09 10.79 -12.83
C GLU A 291 0.25 10.07 -13.89
N SER A 292 0.69 8.89 -14.36
CA SER A 292 -0.06 8.07 -15.29
C SER A 292 -1.42 7.66 -14.71
N MET A 293 -1.44 7.16 -13.46
CA MET A 293 -2.66 6.80 -12.74
C MET A 293 -3.60 8.00 -12.57
N ARG A 294 -3.08 9.17 -12.18
CA ARG A 294 -3.85 10.42 -12.05
C ARG A 294 -4.54 10.77 -13.36
N GLU A 295 -3.84 10.73 -14.48
CA GLU A 295 -4.42 11.07 -15.78
C GLU A 295 -5.52 10.07 -16.18
N LYS A 296 -5.42 8.79 -15.78
CA LYS A 296 -6.50 7.81 -15.94
C LYS A 296 -7.69 8.14 -15.06
N ILE A 297 -7.49 8.38 -13.77
CA ILE A 297 -8.57 8.70 -12.82
C ILE A 297 -9.33 9.96 -13.24
N LYS A 298 -8.63 10.99 -13.75
CA LYS A 298 -9.27 12.21 -14.27
C LYS A 298 -10.29 11.95 -15.37
N THR A 299 -10.14 10.86 -16.14
CA THR A 299 -11.14 10.46 -17.17
C THR A 299 -12.41 9.88 -16.57
N GLN A 300 -12.38 9.52 -15.28
CA GLN A 300 -13.47 8.90 -14.53
C GLN A 300 -14.05 9.81 -13.46
N LEU A 301 -13.64 11.09 -13.38
CA LEU A 301 -14.32 12.05 -12.50
C LEU A 301 -15.83 12.04 -12.80
N ASP A 302 -16.66 12.16 -11.76
CA ASP A 302 -18.11 12.00 -11.79
C ASP A 302 -18.63 10.56 -11.99
N ALA A 303 -17.77 9.55 -12.19
CA ALA A 303 -18.18 8.15 -12.15
C ALA A 303 -18.71 7.83 -10.75
N GLY A 304 -19.80 7.05 -10.65
CA GLY A 304 -20.52 6.87 -9.39
C GLY A 304 -19.83 5.93 -8.39
N TYR A 305 -20.41 5.84 -7.21
CA TYR A 305 -20.10 4.79 -6.23
C TYR A 305 -21.21 3.74 -6.20
N PRO A 306 -20.91 2.44 -5.99
CA PRO A 306 -21.92 1.39 -5.76
C PRO A 306 -22.59 1.54 -4.38
N THR A 307 -23.47 2.54 -4.22
CA THR A 307 -24.12 2.89 -2.95
C THR A 307 -24.97 1.78 -2.33
N GLU A 308 -25.41 0.80 -3.12
CA GLU A 308 -26.10 -0.39 -2.65
C GLU A 308 -25.24 -1.29 -1.74
N LEU A 309 -23.92 -1.09 -1.71
CA LEU A 309 -23.00 -1.79 -0.80
C LEU A 309 -23.02 -1.22 0.63
N LEU A 310 -23.69 -0.10 0.86
CA LEU A 310 -23.72 0.60 2.15
C LEU A 310 -24.60 -0.05 3.21
N ASP A 311 -25.40 -1.06 2.86
CA ASP A 311 -26.27 -1.79 3.78
C ASP A 311 -26.20 -3.31 3.53
N ARG A 312 -25.07 -3.89 3.90
CA ARG A 312 -24.77 -5.32 3.72
C ARG A 312 -25.79 -6.24 4.37
N LYS A 313 -26.42 -5.84 5.48
CA LYS A 313 -27.45 -6.64 6.18
C LYS A 313 -28.66 -6.95 5.31
N GLN A 314 -28.79 -6.27 4.16
CA GLN A 314 -29.84 -6.50 3.17
C GLN A 314 -29.40 -7.35 1.98
N LEU A 315 -28.11 -7.61 1.80
CA LEU A 315 -27.58 -8.37 0.66
C LEU A 315 -27.36 -9.83 1.04
N SER A 316 -27.81 -10.74 0.17
CA SER A 316 -27.38 -12.14 0.23
C SER A 316 -25.90 -12.27 -0.15
N PHE A 317 -25.26 -13.36 0.27
CA PHE A 317 -23.88 -13.66 -0.12
C PHE A 317 -23.70 -13.66 -1.65
N GLY A 318 -24.68 -14.17 -2.41
CA GLY A 318 -24.65 -14.12 -3.88
C GLY A 318 -24.67 -12.71 -4.46
N GLU A 319 -25.49 -11.81 -3.90
CA GLU A 319 -25.50 -10.40 -4.33
C GLU A 319 -24.21 -9.67 -3.97
N LEU A 320 -23.58 -10.03 -2.85
CA LEU A 320 -22.26 -9.53 -2.50
C LEU A 320 -21.22 -9.98 -3.52
N THR A 321 -21.19 -11.26 -3.88
CA THR A 321 -20.25 -11.78 -4.87
C THR A 321 -20.37 -11.10 -6.23
N GLU A 322 -21.58 -10.78 -6.68
CA GLU A 322 -21.81 -10.08 -7.96
C GLU A 322 -21.33 -8.63 -7.90
N LYS A 323 -21.70 -7.89 -6.85
CA LYS A 323 -21.42 -6.46 -6.74
C LYS A 323 -19.99 -6.14 -6.33
N LEU A 324 -19.32 -7.07 -5.67
CA LEU A 324 -17.92 -6.94 -5.25
C LEU A 324 -16.97 -7.72 -6.16
N ALA A 325 -17.47 -8.36 -7.23
CA ALA A 325 -16.60 -8.97 -8.22
C ALA A 325 -15.54 -7.94 -8.69
N PRO A 326 -14.27 -8.35 -8.88
CA PRO A 326 -13.21 -7.39 -9.25
C PRO A 326 -13.56 -6.54 -10.47
N ALA A 327 -14.21 -7.15 -11.47
CA ALA A 327 -14.71 -6.44 -12.64
C ALA A 327 -15.74 -5.34 -12.30
N ALA A 328 -16.66 -5.57 -11.36
CA ALA A 328 -17.65 -4.58 -10.95
C ALA A 328 -17.02 -3.45 -10.11
N GLN A 329 -16.03 -3.78 -9.27
CA GLN A 329 -15.30 -2.81 -8.46
C GLN A 329 -14.47 -1.84 -9.32
N LYS A 330 -13.91 -2.33 -10.43
CA LYS A 330 -13.04 -1.62 -11.38
C LYS A 330 -13.79 -1.01 -12.58
N ASN A 331 -15.12 -0.96 -12.56
CA ASN A 331 -15.96 -0.52 -13.69
C ASN A 331 -15.70 -1.28 -15.02
N ARG A 332 -15.20 -2.52 -14.98
CA ARG A 332 -14.95 -3.34 -16.18
C ARG A 332 -16.25 -3.95 -16.74
N ASP A 333 -17.32 -3.97 -15.95
CA ASP A 333 -18.68 -4.33 -16.39
C ASP A 333 -19.43 -3.17 -17.07
N GLY A 334 -18.83 -1.96 -17.10
CA GLY A 334 -19.43 -0.76 -17.69
C GLY A 334 -20.56 -0.15 -16.85
N ASN A 335 -20.64 -0.47 -15.55
CA ASN A 335 -21.66 0.07 -14.65
C ASN A 335 -21.50 1.56 -14.32
N GLY A 336 -20.36 2.16 -14.70
CA GLY A 336 -19.99 3.55 -14.44
C GLY A 336 -19.67 3.83 -12.98
N ARG A 337 -19.21 2.82 -12.22
CA ARG A 337 -19.03 2.91 -10.77
C ARG A 337 -17.71 2.29 -10.33
N PHE A 338 -17.12 2.88 -9.29
CA PHE A 338 -15.89 2.39 -8.68
C PHE A 338 -16.04 2.26 -7.17
N THR A 339 -15.50 1.18 -6.58
CA THR A 339 -15.13 1.21 -5.16
C THR A 339 -13.83 1.99 -4.99
N CYS A 340 -13.45 2.37 -3.76
CA CYS A 340 -12.18 3.05 -3.51
C CYS A 340 -10.99 2.19 -3.95
N VAL A 341 -10.96 0.91 -3.53
CA VAL A 341 -9.97 -0.07 -3.97
C VAL A 341 -10.01 -0.33 -5.48
N GLY A 342 -11.20 -0.48 -6.05
CA GLY A 342 -11.36 -0.72 -7.48
C GLY A 342 -10.89 0.45 -8.36
N LEU A 343 -11.03 1.70 -7.91
CA LEU A 343 -10.50 2.86 -8.64
C LEU A 343 -8.97 2.82 -8.71
N ILE A 344 -8.31 2.55 -7.58
CA ILE A 344 -6.84 2.55 -7.49
C ILE A 344 -6.25 1.40 -8.30
N GLU A 345 -6.81 0.19 -8.14
CA GLU A 345 -6.37 -0.95 -8.95
C GLU A 345 -6.58 -0.72 -10.43
N TRP A 346 -7.78 -0.27 -10.84
CA TRP A 346 -8.06 0.05 -12.24
C TRP A 346 -7.08 1.08 -12.80
N ALA A 347 -6.78 2.13 -12.04
CA ALA A 347 -5.84 3.16 -12.48
C ALA A 347 -4.42 2.61 -12.64
N ALA A 348 -3.98 1.73 -11.73
CA ALA A 348 -2.68 1.08 -11.79
C ALA A 348 -2.56 0.12 -12.99
N GLU A 349 -3.60 -0.68 -13.25
CA GLU A 349 -3.69 -1.54 -14.44
C GLU A 349 -3.62 -0.73 -15.74
N GLU A 350 -4.40 0.35 -15.83
CA GLU A 350 -4.44 1.25 -16.97
C GLU A 350 -3.12 2.03 -17.18
N ALA A 351 -2.35 2.21 -16.11
CA ALA A 351 -1.01 2.77 -16.13
C ALA A 351 0.08 1.72 -16.48
N GLY A 352 -0.29 0.44 -16.61
CA GLY A 352 0.61 -0.65 -16.99
C GLY A 352 1.41 -1.25 -15.82
N HIS A 353 1.06 -0.94 -14.57
CA HIS A 353 1.73 -1.51 -13.40
C HIS A 353 1.56 -3.04 -13.35
N ASN A 354 2.62 -3.76 -12.99
CA ASN A 354 2.67 -5.23 -12.96
C ASN A 354 2.09 -5.88 -14.23
N PHE A 355 2.51 -5.41 -15.40
CA PHE A 355 2.01 -5.88 -16.70
C PHE A 355 0.48 -5.71 -16.88
N GLY A 356 -0.11 -4.74 -16.19
CA GLY A 356 -1.54 -4.43 -16.26
C GLY A 356 -2.41 -5.20 -15.27
N GLN A 357 -1.84 -5.80 -14.22
CA GLN A 357 -2.59 -6.50 -13.18
C GLN A 357 -2.97 -5.61 -11.99
N GLY A 358 -2.41 -4.39 -11.88
CA GLY A 358 -2.62 -3.55 -10.70
C GLY A 358 -1.61 -3.84 -9.59
N PHE A 359 -1.86 -3.37 -8.37
CA PHE A 359 -0.99 -3.66 -7.23
C PHE A 359 -1.32 -5.01 -6.59
N VAL A 360 -2.58 -5.44 -6.64
CA VAL A 360 -3.02 -6.77 -6.25
C VAL A 360 -3.03 -7.64 -7.51
N LEU A 361 -2.24 -8.71 -7.52
CA LEU A 361 -2.23 -9.62 -8.67
C LEU A 361 -3.62 -10.21 -8.91
N ASP A 362 -4.03 -10.35 -10.18
CA ASP A 362 -5.37 -10.83 -10.59
C ASP A 362 -5.78 -12.13 -9.88
N VAL A 363 -4.80 -13.00 -9.58
CA VAL A 363 -5.00 -14.28 -8.91
C VAL A 363 -5.48 -14.17 -7.45
N PHE A 364 -5.26 -13.01 -6.81
CA PHE A 364 -5.66 -12.74 -5.42
C PHE A 364 -6.97 -11.97 -5.31
N GLU A 365 -7.56 -11.52 -6.42
CA GLU A 365 -8.74 -10.67 -6.36
C GLU A 365 -10.04 -11.43 -6.10
N ALA A 366 -10.04 -12.75 -6.35
CA ALA A 366 -11.20 -13.59 -6.11
C ALA A 366 -10.86 -15.09 -5.96
N ILE A 367 -11.69 -15.81 -5.21
CA ILE A 367 -11.76 -17.28 -5.19
C ILE A 367 -13.03 -17.71 -5.93
N GLY A 368 -12.89 -18.05 -7.21
CA GLY A 368 -14.04 -18.36 -8.06
C GLY A 368 -14.95 -17.14 -8.20
N ILE A 369 -16.07 -17.13 -7.47
CA ILE A 369 -16.98 -15.98 -7.39
C ILE A 369 -16.82 -15.14 -6.12
N VAL A 370 -16.05 -15.61 -5.14
CA VAL A 370 -15.89 -14.92 -3.85
C VAL A 370 -14.87 -13.79 -4.01
N PRO A 371 -15.28 -12.52 -3.86
CA PRO A 371 -14.40 -11.39 -4.06
C PRO A 371 -13.50 -11.18 -2.85
N LEU A 372 -12.24 -10.88 -3.12
CA LEU A 372 -11.18 -10.70 -2.12
C LEU A 372 -10.51 -9.33 -2.20
N LEU A 373 -10.71 -8.58 -3.28
CA LEU A 373 -10.09 -7.27 -3.43
C LEU A 373 -10.58 -6.31 -2.34
N SER A 374 -9.67 -5.90 -1.44
CA SER A 374 -9.92 -5.05 -0.27
C SER A 374 -8.81 -4.01 -0.08
N PRO A 375 -9.07 -2.86 0.56
CA PRO A 375 -8.02 -1.92 0.95
C PRO A 375 -6.90 -2.56 1.76
N GLN A 376 -7.23 -3.51 2.64
CA GLN A 376 -6.26 -4.18 3.50
C GLN A 376 -5.38 -5.16 2.71
N LEU A 377 -5.95 -5.92 1.76
CA LEU A 377 -5.18 -6.75 0.83
C LEU A 377 -4.28 -5.89 -0.08
N LEU A 378 -4.79 -4.76 -0.56
CA LEU A 378 -4.01 -3.80 -1.34
C LEU A 378 -2.81 -3.27 -0.54
N ASN A 379 -3.04 -2.81 0.70
CA ASN A 379 -1.98 -2.33 1.58
C ASN A 379 -0.88 -3.38 1.75
N TYR A 380 -1.27 -4.63 2.02
CA TYR A 380 -0.35 -5.75 2.12
C TYR A 380 0.43 -5.98 0.82
N SER A 381 -0.26 -6.00 -0.32
CA SER A 381 0.36 -6.26 -1.63
C SER A 381 1.39 -5.20 -2.00
N MET A 382 1.12 -3.94 -1.64
CA MET A 382 2.03 -2.82 -1.84
C MET A 382 3.22 -2.79 -0.88
N LYS A 383 3.08 -3.30 0.35
CA LYS A 383 4.19 -3.41 1.32
C LYS A 383 5.14 -4.56 1.04
N TYR A 384 4.61 -5.62 0.45
CA TYR A 384 5.34 -6.87 0.24
C TYR A 384 5.37 -7.30 -1.24
N PRO A 385 5.65 -6.39 -2.21
CA PRO A 385 5.65 -6.75 -3.63
C PRO A 385 6.68 -7.84 -3.94
N GLN A 386 7.82 -7.84 -3.25
CA GLN A 386 8.86 -8.88 -3.36
C GLN A 386 8.41 -10.26 -2.88
N VAL A 387 7.42 -10.32 -1.97
CA VAL A 387 6.83 -11.58 -1.49
C VAL A 387 5.78 -12.09 -2.47
N LEU A 388 5.17 -11.21 -3.27
CA LEU A 388 4.15 -11.62 -4.24
C LEU A 388 4.71 -11.75 -5.66
N ALA A 389 5.94 -11.28 -5.91
CA ALA A 389 6.61 -11.39 -7.19
C ALA A 389 6.83 -12.87 -7.57
N ASP A 390 6.45 -13.24 -8.79
CA ASP A 390 6.63 -14.60 -9.34
C ASP A 390 6.03 -15.70 -8.45
N ILE A 391 4.91 -15.41 -7.79
CA ILE A 391 4.23 -16.36 -6.91
C ILE A 391 3.38 -17.38 -7.70
N ASP A 392 3.88 -18.61 -7.76
CA ASP A 392 3.13 -19.75 -8.32
C ASP A 392 2.33 -20.53 -7.25
N GLU A 393 2.59 -20.23 -5.98
CA GLU A 393 2.06 -20.94 -4.81
C GLU A 393 1.48 -19.99 -3.76
N TRP A 394 0.22 -20.20 -3.42
CA TRP A 394 -0.47 -19.42 -2.41
C TRP A 394 -1.60 -20.23 -1.79
N PHE A 395 -2.02 -19.82 -0.60
CA PHE A 395 -3.23 -20.30 0.07
C PHE A 395 -3.98 -19.11 0.67
N GLN A 396 -5.21 -18.87 0.25
CA GLN A 396 -6.01 -17.70 0.67
C GLN A 396 -7.44 -18.10 0.98
N GLY A 397 -8.16 -17.23 1.68
CA GLY A 397 -9.56 -17.46 2.00
C GLY A 397 -10.26 -16.26 2.58
N LEU A 398 -11.58 -16.39 2.66
CA LEU A 398 -12.49 -15.43 3.25
C LEU A 398 -13.60 -16.17 3.98
N PHE A 399 -13.94 -15.70 5.19
CA PHE A 399 -15.03 -16.24 5.99
C PHE A 399 -15.95 -15.14 6.52
N ASP A 400 -17.24 -15.47 6.63
CA ASP A 400 -18.32 -14.53 6.97
C ASP A 400 -19.55 -15.22 7.58
N PRO A 401 -20.03 -14.82 8.78
CA PRO A 401 -19.28 -14.27 9.89
C PRO A 401 -18.85 -15.42 10.82
N VAL A 402 -17.59 -15.44 11.22
CA VAL A 402 -17.03 -16.50 12.06
C VAL A 402 -15.66 -16.09 12.58
N ASP A 403 -15.30 -16.51 13.79
CA ASP A 403 -13.89 -16.47 14.21
C ASP A 403 -13.19 -17.68 13.57
N PHE A 404 -12.00 -17.52 13.00
CA PHE A 404 -11.25 -18.66 12.47
C PHE A 404 -9.81 -18.77 12.98
N MET A 405 -9.30 -19.99 12.95
CA MET A 405 -7.89 -20.30 13.16
C MET A 405 -7.41 -21.28 12.09
N ILE A 406 -6.38 -20.88 11.33
CA ILE A 406 -5.64 -21.74 10.42
C ILE A 406 -4.41 -22.23 11.15
N THR A 407 -4.12 -23.52 11.05
CA THR A 407 -2.88 -24.14 11.53
C THR A 407 -2.20 -24.83 10.36
N ASP A 408 -0.96 -24.44 10.10
CA ASP A 408 -0.18 -24.98 8.99
C ASP A 408 0.46 -26.35 9.32
N PRO A 409 1.11 -27.01 8.35
CA PRO A 409 1.82 -28.27 8.57
C PRO A 409 2.85 -28.25 9.71
N LEU A 410 3.45 -27.10 10.04
CA LEU A 410 4.44 -26.94 11.10
C LEU A 410 3.82 -26.59 12.46
N GLY A 411 2.49 -26.45 12.54
CA GLY A 411 1.77 -26.10 13.75
C GLY A 411 1.73 -24.60 14.03
N ARG A 412 2.17 -23.75 13.09
CA ARG A 412 2.07 -22.29 13.16
C ARG A 412 0.64 -21.87 12.85
N ARG A 413 0.20 -20.76 13.43
CA ARG A 413 -1.21 -20.35 13.41
C ARG A 413 -1.46 -18.98 12.79
N LEU A 414 -2.64 -18.80 12.20
CA LEU A 414 -3.12 -17.54 11.61
C LEU A 414 -4.61 -17.38 11.86
N GLY A 415 -5.05 -16.22 12.35
CA GLY A 415 -6.47 -15.89 12.56
C GLY A 415 -6.75 -15.31 13.94
N TYR A 416 -7.95 -15.51 14.47
CA TYR A 416 -8.40 -14.99 15.75
C TYR A 416 -9.12 -16.04 16.60
N THR A 417 -8.96 -15.92 17.92
CA THR A 417 -9.90 -16.55 18.87
C THR A 417 -10.17 -15.58 20.01
N ALA A 418 -11.38 -15.64 20.58
CA ALA A 418 -11.73 -14.85 21.77
C ALA A 418 -10.75 -15.02 22.96
N THR A 419 -10.04 -16.15 23.05
CA THR A 419 -9.10 -16.43 24.16
C THR A 419 -7.71 -15.86 23.91
N LEU A 420 -7.20 -15.97 22.68
CA LEU A 420 -5.81 -15.61 22.35
C LEU A 420 -5.68 -14.25 21.68
N GLY A 421 -6.77 -13.67 21.20
CA GLY A 421 -6.74 -12.52 20.32
C GLY A 421 -6.31 -12.91 18.91
N GLU A 422 -5.77 -11.93 18.18
CA GLU A 422 -5.21 -12.11 16.85
C GLU A 422 -3.87 -12.87 16.92
N ILE A 423 -3.67 -13.78 15.98
CA ILE A 423 -2.48 -14.62 15.87
C ILE A 423 -2.00 -14.58 14.43
N ASN A 424 -0.71 -14.32 14.23
CA ASN A 424 -0.06 -14.37 12.93
C ASN A 424 1.38 -14.92 13.09
N GLU A 425 1.49 -16.24 13.18
CA GLU A 425 2.75 -16.99 13.35
C GLU A 425 3.29 -17.53 12.02
N ILE A 426 2.51 -17.50 10.94
CA ILE A 426 2.92 -18.00 9.62
C ILE A 426 3.72 -16.88 8.91
N PRO A 427 4.95 -17.16 8.45
CA PRO A 427 5.80 -16.13 7.85
C PRO A 427 5.15 -15.49 6.63
N ASN A 428 5.32 -14.17 6.54
CA ASN A 428 4.77 -13.33 5.48
C ASN A 428 3.24 -13.40 5.34
N ALA A 429 2.49 -14.09 6.19
CA ALA A 429 1.06 -14.23 6.01
C ALA A 429 0.31 -12.91 6.26
N PHE A 430 -0.68 -12.67 5.41
CA PHE A 430 -1.68 -11.63 5.55
C PHE A 430 -2.90 -12.16 6.31
N TYR A 431 -3.36 -11.38 7.28
CA TYR A 431 -4.66 -11.54 7.93
C TYR A 431 -5.28 -10.17 8.11
N SER A 432 -6.55 -10.01 7.73
CA SER A 432 -7.25 -8.72 7.83
C SER A 432 -7.48 -8.28 9.28
N GLY A 433 -7.50 -9.22 10.23
CA GLY A 433 -7.91 -8.97 11.62
C GLY A 433 -9.28 -9.58 11.93
N ASN A 434 -9.72 -9.46 13.19
CA ASN A 434 -11.02 -9.96 13.66
C ASN A 434 -12.18 -9.03 13.29
N GLY A 435 -13.16 -9.55 12.54
CA GLY A 435 -14.26 -8.76 11.98
C GLY A 435 -15.48 -9.58 11.58
N GLU A 436 -16.47 -8.91 11.00
CA GLU A 436 -17.64 -9.60 10.42
C GLU A 436 -17.24 -10.37 9.14
N ILE A 437 -16.23 -9.91 8.41
CA ILE A 437 -15.56 -10.66 7.35
C ILE A 437 -14.08 -10.74 7.70
N GLU A 438 -13.55 -11.94 7.63
CA GLU A 438 -12.14 -12.15 7.83
C GLU A 438 -11.50 -12.74 6.58
N GLN A 439 -10.37 -12.16 6.17
CA GLN A 439 -9.62 -12.53 4.98
C GLN A 439 -8.19 -12.90 5.36
N PHE A 440 -7.61 -13.87 4.65
CA PHE A 440 -6.19 -14.18 4.76
C PHE A 440 -5.56 -14.52 3.41
N LEU A 441 -4.24 -14.37 3.33
CA LEU A 441 -3.39 -14.84 2.24
C LEU A 441 -2.06 -15.32 2.84
N ILE A 442 -1.69 -16.56 2.55
CA ILE A 442 -0.40 -17.15 2.89
C ILE A 442 0.36 -17.32 1.58
N PRO A 443 1.33 -16.44 1.28
CA PRO A 443 2.21 -16.61 0.14
C PRO A 443 3.23 -17.72 0.43
N TYR A 444 3.62 -18.48 -0.61
CA TYR A 444 4.55 -19.61 -0.48
C TYR A 444 4.23 -20.51 0.73
N PRO A 445 3.00 -21.03 0.81
CA PRO A 445 2.61 -21.90 1.91
C PRO A 445 3.51 -23.14 1.96
N VAL A 446 3.91 -23.57 3.16
CA VAL A 446 4.55 -24.88 3.34
C VAL A 446 3.60 -25.97 2.83
N PRO A 447 4.03 -26.90 1.96
CA PRO A 447 3.14 -27.93 1.44
C PRO A 447 2.59 -28.86 2.52
N GLY A 448 1.36 -29.32 2.37
CA GLY A 448 0.72 -30.26 3.29
C GLY A 448 -0.72 -29.92 3.69
N GLU A 449 -1.19 -30.55 4.75
CA GLU A 449 -2.54 -30.32 5.29
C GLU A 449 -2.56 -29.10 6.23
N TYR A 450 -3.40 -28.12 5.88
CA TYR A 450 -3.75 -26.98 6.72
C TYR A 450 -5.06 -27.30 7.45
N GLN A 451 -5.05 -27.17 8.78
CA GLN A 451 -6.27 -27.30 9.58
C GLN A 451 -6.95 -25.95 9.67
N ILE A 452 -8.24 -25.90 9.40
CA ILE A 452 -9.08 -24.71 9.50
C ILE A 452 -10.09 -24.99 10.60
N THR A 453 -10.02 -24.24 11.69
CA THR A 453 -10.97 -24.30 12.80
C THR A 453 -11.83 -23.04 12.79
N LEU A 454 -13.14 -23.21 12.80
CA LEU A 454 -14.14 -22.16 12.77
C LEU A 454 -14.91 -22.17 14.09
N THR A 455 -15.07 -21.02 14.73
CA THR A 455 -15.86 -20.86 15.97
C THR A 455 -17.08 -20.00 15.70
N GLY A 456 -18.27 -20.57 15.89
CA GLY A 456 -19.53 -19.94 15.52
C GLY A 456 -19.87 -18.70 16.34
N LEU A 457 -20.50 -17.73 15.67
CA LEU A 457 -21.06 -16.50 16.25
C LEU A 457 -22.60 -16.50 16.22
N ASN A 458 -23.21 -17.70 16.26
CA ASN A 458 -24.66 -17.91 16.12
C ASN A 458 -25.22 -17.39 14.78
N ALA A 459 -24.55 -17.74 13.69
CA ALA A 459 -24.86 -17.26 12.35
C ALA A 459 -24.64 -18.34 11.27
N GLN A 460 -25.13 -18.08 10.07
CA GLN A 460 -24.78 -18.86 8.89
C GLN A 460 -23.40 -18.44 8.40
N VAL A 461 -22.42 -19.33 8.50
CA VAL A 461 -21.08 -19.13 7.95
C VAL A 461 -21.10 -19.42 6.46
N ASN A 462 -20.57 -18.48 5.69
CA ASN A 462 -20.22 -18.59 4.29
C ASN A 462 -18.75 -18.28 4.16
N GLY A 463 -18.02 -19.11 3.43
CA GLY A 463 -16.62 -18.84 3.17
C GLY A 463 -16.10 -19.66 2.02
N ALA A 464 -14.89 -19.32 1.61
CA ALA A 464 -14.14 -20.11 0.67
C ALA A 464 -12.66 -20.05 1.03
N VAL A 465 -11.99 -21.17 0.83
CA VAL A 465 -10.53 -21.24 0.82
C VAL A 465 -10.08 -21.74 -0.53
N ALA A 466 -8.91 -21.31 -0.97
CA ALA A 466 -8.30 -21.80 -2.19
C ALA A 466 -6.79 -21.79 -2.10
N SER A 467 -6.20 -22.69 -2.88
CA SER A 467 -4.80 -22.69 -3.26
C SER A 467 -4.69 -22.51 -4.77
N SER A 468 -3.47 -22.41 -5.30
CA SER A 468 -3.22 -22.32 -6.73
C SER A 468 -3.75 -23.50 -7.57
N LYS A 469 -4.23 -24.59 -6.94
CA LYS A 469 -4.79 -25.78 -7.62
C LYS A 469 -6.18 -26.22 -7.17
N SER A 470 -6.66 -25.73 -6.04
CA SER A 470 -7.91 -26.23 -5.45
C SER A 470 -8.68 -25.11 -4.78
N SER A 471 -9.99 -25.28 -4.68
CA SER A 471 -10.85 -24.36 -3.94
C SER A 471 -11.94 -25.15 -3.26
N GLU A 472 -12.32 -24.71 -2.08
CA GLU A 472 -13.34 -25.33 -1.24
C GLU A 472 -14.26 -24.24 -0.71
N SER A 473 -15.58 -24.48 -0.78
CA SER A 473 -16.57 -23.58 -0.20
C SER A 473 -17.06 -24.15 1.13
N ILE A 474 -17.23 -23.27 2.12
CA ILE A 474 -17.77 -23.59 3.43
C ILE A 474 -19.13 -22.92 3.56
N ASN A 475 -20.15 -23.72 3.84
CA ASN A 475 -21.50 -23.24 4.11
C ASN A 475 -22.08 -24.06 5.26
N VAL A 476 -22.05 -23.50 6.46
CA VAL A 476 -22.52 -24.17 7.67
C VAL A 476 -23.13 -23.16 8.64
N HIS A 477 -24.18 -23.57 9.36
CA HIS A 477 -24.68 -22.80 10.49
C HIS A 477 -23.95 -23.26 11.77
N LEU A 478 -23.30 -22.33 12.46
CA LEU A 478 -22.62 -22.59 13.73
C LEU A 478 -23.25 -21.75 14.84
N THR A 479 -23.62 -22.41 15.94
CA THR A 479 -24.09 -21.74 17.16
C THR A 479 -22.94 -21.03 17.88
N GLU A 480 -23.24 -20.10 18.79
CA GLU A 480 -22.21 -19.34 19.51
C GLU A 480 -21.27 -20.29 20.28
N GLY A 481 -19.97 -20.23 19.95
CA GLY A 481 -18.94 -21.08 20.55
C GLY A 481 -18.89 -22.52 20.02
N GLU A 482 -19.71 -22.88 19.03
CA GLU A 482 -19.61 -24.17 18.35
C GLU A 482 -18.40 -24.20 17.42
N GLU A 483 -17.55 -25.21 17.57
CA GLU A 483 -16.37 -25.38 16.74
C GLU A 483 -16.61 -26.38 15.61
N MET A 484 -16.18 -26.02 14.41
CA MET A 484 -16.01 -26.93 13.27
C MET A 484 -14.53 -26.92 12.86
N SER A 485 -13.96 -28.11 12.65
CA SER A 485 -12.65 -28.25 12.01
C SER A 485 -12.79 -28.91 10.64
N THR A 486 -12.08 -28.37 9.65
CA THR A 486 -11.88 -28.97 8.34
C THR A 486 -10.40 -28.88 7.95
N THR A 487 -10.01 -29.51 6.86
CA THR A 487 -8.64 -29.51 6.34
C THR A 487 -8.63 -29.11 4.88
N SER A 488 -7.66 -28.30 4.47
CA SER A 488 -7.37 -28.06 3.06
C SER A 488 -5.93 -28.49 2.75
N HIS A 489 -5.72 -29.06 1.57
CA HIS A 489 -4.42 -29.58 1.18
C HIS A 489 -3.72 -28.64 0.20
N VAL A 490 -2.55 -28.13 0.60
CA VAL A 490 -1.66 -27.36 -0.26
C VAL A 490 -0.70 -28.32 -0.95
N LEU A 491 -0.76 -28.34 -2.29
CA LEU A 491 0.12 -29.15 -3.12
C LEU A 491 1.51 -28.53 -3.19
N MET A 492 2.51 -29.41 -3.28
CA MET A 492 3.90 -29.05 -3.46
C MET A 492 4.20 -28.63 -4.91
N TYR A 493 5.14 -27.71 -5.08
CA TYR A 493 5.83 -27.41 -6.33
C TYR A 493 7.35 -27.47 -6.14
N VAL A 494 8.06 -27.38 -7.27
CA VAL A 494 9.52 -27.29 -7.25
C VAL A 494 9.94 -25.98 -6.62
N GLY A 495 10.74 -26.06 -5.55
CA GLY A 495 11.20 -24.90 -4.79
C GLY A 495 10.21 -24.39 -3.74
N SER A 496 9.13 -25.12 -3.42
CA SER A 496 8.31 -24.81 -2.24
C SER A 496 9.17 -24.80 -0.97
N PRO A 497 8.76 -24.10 0.11
CA PRO A 497 9.45 -24.19 1.40
C PRO A 497 9.64 -25.65 1.85
N GLY A 498 10.91 -26.02 2.01
CA GLY A 498 11.37 -27.37 2.31
C GLY A 498 12.00 -28.15 1.15
N ASP A 499 11.75 -27.79 -0.11
CA ASP A 499 12.38 -28.37 -1.32
C ASP A 499 13.67 -27.62 -1.66
N VAL A 500 14.68 -27.85 -0.85
CA VAL A 500 15.94 -27.10 -0.86
C VAL A 500 16.82 -27.50 -2.05
N ASP A 501 16.76 -28.75 -2.49
CA ASP A 501 17.50 -29.21 -3.66
C ASP A 501 16.74 -29.05 -5.00
N GLN A 502 15.50 -28.57 -4.94
CA GLN A 502 14.62 -28.29 -6.08
C GLN A 502 14.33 -29.52 -6.94
N ASN A 503 14.29 -30.71 -6.32
CA ASN A 503 13.97 -31.95 -7.02
C ASN A 503 12.45 -32.22 -7.07
N GLY A 504 11.63 -31.38 -6.41
CA GLY A 504 10.18 -31.54 -6.33
C GLY A 504 9.74 -32.53 -5.26
N CYS A 505 10.58 -32.82 -4.27
CA CYS A 505 10.27 -33.59 -3.07
C CYS A 505 10.87 -32.92 -1.84
N ILE A 506 10.24 -33.13 -0.67
CA ILE A 506 10.78 -32.77 0.64
C ILE A 506 11.23 -34.07 1.31
N ASP A 507 12.51 -34.37 1.23
CA ASP A 507 13.12 -35.62 1.70
C ASP A 507 14.49 -35.42 2.38
N ASP A 508 15.22 -36.51 2.66
CA ASP A 508 16.53 -36.46 3.33
C ASP A 508 17.63 -35.75 2.50
N GLN A 509 17.45 -35.60 1.19
CA GLN A 509 18.36 -34.85 0.33
C GLN A 509 18.27 -33.35 0.62
N ASP A 510 17.08 -32.84 0.93
CA ASP A 510 16.89 -31.45 1.35
C ASP A 510 17.60 -31.14 2.66
N ILE A 511 17.59 -32.09 3.62
CA ILE A 511 18.36 -31.97 4.88
C ILE A 511 19.86 -31.85 4.59
N THR A 512 20.35 -32.60 3.60
CA THR A 512 21.74 -32.51 3.17
C THR A 512 22.03 -31.19 2.48
N ALA A 513 21.11 -30.71 1.64
CA ALA A 513 21.23 -29.45 0.90
C ALA A 513 21.23 -28.24 1.84
N ILE A 514 20.28 -28.15 2.78
CA ILE A 514 20.17 -27.03 3.73
C ILE A 514 21.40 -26.93 4.63
N SER A 515 22.04 -28.05 4.97
CA SER A 515 23.26 -28.07 5.79
C SER A 515 24.41 -27.30 5.14
N SER A 516 24.44 -27.21 3.81
CA SER A 516 25.44 -26.43 3.07
C SER A 516 25.16 -24.92 3.06
N LEU A 517 23.95 -24.52 3.44
CA LEU A 517 23.47 -23.13 3.44
C LEU A 517 23.40 -22.51 4.85
N LEU A 518 23.75 -23.26 5.89
CA LEU A 518 23.68 -22.78 7.28
C LEU A 518 24.51 -21.50 7.51
N ASN A 519 23.91 -20.55 8.22
CA ASN A 519 24.43 -19.21 8.53
C ASN A 519 24.61 -18.33 7.28
N THR A 520 23.73 -18.48 6.29
CA THR A 520 23.68 -17.59 5.12
C THR A 520 22.41 -16.74 5.16
N PHE A 521 22.51 -15.51 4.66
CA PHE A 521 21.35 -14.64 4.45
C PHE A 521 20.69 -14.99 3.13
N THR A 522 19.36 -15.00 3.11
CA THR A 522 18.59 -15.08 1.88
C THR A 522 18.12 -13.67 1.51
N ASN A 523 18.23 -13.32 0.23
CA ASN A 523 17.63 -12.08 -0.29
C ASN A 523 16.25 -12.33 -0.91
N ALA A 524 15.78 -13.58 -0.85
CA ALA A 524 14.54 -14.04 -1.45
C ALA A 524 13.57 -14.39 -0.32
N PRO A 525 12.47 -13.64 -0.12
CA PRO A 525 11.51 -13.89 0.96
C PRO A 525 10.85 -15.28 0.93
N ASN A 526 11.03 -16.00 -0.17
CA ASN A 526 10.47 -17.31 -0.48
C ASN A 526 11.54 -18.38 -0.66
N HIS A 527 12.76 -18.15 -0.17
CA HIS A 527 13.85 -19.11 -0.33
C HIS A 527 13.47 -20.45 0.32
N ALA A 528 13.50 -21.55 -0.44
CA ALA A 528 13.01 -22.87 0.02
C ALA A 528 13.65 -23.37 1.33
N ALA A 529 14.88 -22.94 1.62
CA ALA A 529 15.61 -23.29 2.84
C ALA A 529 15.36 -22.37 4.06
N ASP A 530 14.67 -21.24 3.87
CA ASP A 530 14.32 -20.27 4.90
C ASP A 530 12.85 -20.50 5.30
N ILE A 531 12.63 -21.52 6.13
CA ILE A 531 11.31 -22.10 6.38
C ILE A 531 10.55 -21.28 7.42
N ASP A 532 11.25 -20.62 8.35
CA ASP A 532 10.66 -19.66 9.29
C ASP A 532 10.61 -18.21 8.74
N GLY A 533 11.21 -17.95 7.58
CA GLY A 533 11.10 -16.69 6.86
C GLY A 533 11.75 -15.51 7.58
N ASP A 534 12.75 -15.77 8.44
CA ASP A 534 13.47 -14.73 9.18
C ASP A 534 14.61 -14.07 8.37
N GLY A 535 14.85 -14.58 7.14
CA GLY A 535 15.88 -14.09 6.22
C GLY A 535 17.25 -14.75 6.42
N VAL A 536 17.40 -15.68 7.35
CA VAL A 536 18.67 -16.34 7.70
C VAL A 536 18.48 -17.84 7.83
N ILE A 537 19.20 -18.61 7.02
CA ILE A 537 19.14 -20.07 7.10
C ILE A 537 19.94 -20.53 8.33
N THR A 538 19.25 -21.04 9.35
CA THR A 538 19.84 -21.47 10.62
C THR A 538 19.49 -22.92 10.97
N GLN A 539 19.91 -23.34 12.17
CA GLN A 539 19.53 -24.65 12.71
C GLN A 539 18.01 -24.74 13.01
N SER A 540 17.31 -23.61 13.14
CA SER A 540 15.86 -23.54 13.29
C SER A 540 15.16 -24.08 12.03
N ASP A 541 15.60 -23.64 10.84
CA ASP A 541 15.06 -24.13 9.57
C ASP A 541 15.27 -25.63 9.39
N VAL A 542 16.46 -26.13 9.73
CA VAL A 542 16.74 -27.56 9.71
C VAL A 542 15.79 -28.32 10.64
N ALA A 543 15.48 -27.77 11.81
CA ALA A 543 14.53 -28.39 12.74
C ALA A 543 13.09 -28.38 12.19
N LEU A 544 12.68 -27.35 11.45
CA LEU A 544 11.39 -27.30 10.76
C LEU A 544 11.35 -28.29 9.57
N LEU A 545 12.41 -28.35 8.76
CA LEU A 545 12.53 -29.30 7.66
C LEU A 545 12.41 -30.75 8.13
N ASN A 546 13.07 -31.08 9.25
CA ASN A 546 12.95 -32.41 9.88
C ASN A 546 11.50 -32.77 10.30
N GLN A 547 10.61 -31.79 10.49
CA GLN A 547 9.19 -32.05 10.76
C GLN A 547 8.38 -32.31 9.48
N LEU A 548 8.88 -31.86 8.32
CA LEU A 548 8.24 -32.05 7.02
C LEU A 548 8.65 -33.35 6.34
N VAL A 549 9.93 -33.73 6.40
CA VAL A 549 10.47 -34.94 5.74
C VAL A 549 9.69 -36.24 6.02
N PRO A 550 9.24 -36.54 7.26
CA PRO A 550 8.48 -37.76 7.54
C PRO A 550 7.13 -37.85 6.80
N ARG A 551 6.69 -36.78 6.14
CA ARG A 551 5.42 -36.72 5.40
C ARG A 551 5.54 -37.16 3.94
N GLU A 552 6.76 -37.39 3.44
CA GLU A 552 7.05 -37.80 2.04
C GLU A 552 6.28 -36.94 1.03
N LEU A 553 6.43 -35.62 1.13
CA LEU A 553 5.78 -34.67 0.24
C LEU A 553 6.58 -34.64 -1.07
N CYS A 554 5.92 -34.96 -2.18
CA CYS A 554 6.49 -34.86 -3.50
C CYS A 554 5.46 -34.27 -4.45
N VAL A 555 5.92 -33.61 -5.50
CA VAL A 555 5.13 -33.30 -6.69
C VAL A 555 4.64 -34.63 -7.24
N ARG A 556 3.42 -35.01 -6.89
CA ARG A 556 2.76 -36.14 -7.54
C ARG A 556 2.43 -35.68 -8.94
N GLU A 557 3.10 -36.25 -9.94
CA GLU A 557 2.58 -36.18 -11.30
C GLU A 557 1.13 -36.66 -11.24
N ILE A 558 0.19 -35.73 -11.36
CA ILE A 558 -1.19 -36.07 -11.62
C ILE A 558 -1.13 -36.70 -13.01
N PHE A 559 -0.98 -38.03 -13.06
CA PHE A 559 -1.33 -38.82 -14.22
C PHE A 559 -2.82 -38.59 -14.43
N LEU A 560 -3.18 -37.51 -15.14
CA LEU A 560 -4.49 -37.37 -15.73
C LEU A 560 -4.65 -38.63 -16.58
N PRO A 561 -5.59 -39.54 -16.28
CA PRO A 561 -5.84 -40.65 -17.17
C PRO A 561 -6.21 -40.04 -18.51
N ILE A 562 -5.35 -40.22 -19.51
CA ILE A 562 -5.66 -39.88 -20.89
C ILE A 562 -6.87 -40.75 -21.24
N ILE A 563 -8.07 -40.20 -21.10
CA ILE A 563 -9.27 -40.78 -21.69
C ILE A 563 -9.14 -40.54 -23.18
N VAL A 564 -8.45 -41.46 -23.87
CA VAL A 564 -8.53 -41.57 -25.32
C VAL A 564 -9.98 -41.92 -25.64
N ARG A 565 -10.75 -40.93 -26.13
CA ARG A 565 -12.07 -41.17 -26.72
C ARG A 565 -11.94 -41.71 -28.13
#